data_AF-A0A928S9Q9-F1
#
_entry.id   AF-A0A928S9Q9-F1
#
_cell.length_a   1.000
_cell.length_b   1.000
_cell.length_c   1.000
_cell.angle_alpha   90.00
_cell.angle_beta   90.00
_cell.angle_gamma   90.00
#
_symmetry.space_group_name_H-M   'P 1'
#
loop_
_entity.id
_entity.type
_entity.pdbx_description
1 polymer ?
#
loop_
_entity_poly.entity_id
_entity_poly.type
_entity_poly.pdbx_seq_one_letter_code
_entity_poly.pdbx_strand_id
1 'polypeptide(L)' 'MAVYKLSIVVPGRRDIGGILNLEKEPKSGDVILLGREEYKIVDIVELMPPRGNFVYLHAICQPVEKNSPASF' A
#
# COMPACT_ATOMS: atom_id res chain seq x y z
N MET A 1 -6.33 -19.95 0.65
CA MET A 1 -5.89 -18.71 1.32
C MET A 1 -6.18 -17.56 0.36
N ALA A 2 -6.71 -16.44 0.84
CA ALA A 2 -7.02 -15.30 -0.03
C ALA A 2 -5.72 -14.60 -0.48
N VAL A 3 -5.72 -14.08 -1.70
CA VAL A 3 -4.66 -13.24 -2.25
C VAL A 3 -5.24 -11.85 -2.48
N TYR A 4 -4.65 -10.85 -1.85
CA TYR A 4 -5.07 -9.46 -1.97
C TYR A 4 -4.27 -8.79 -3.09
N LYS A 5 -4.97 -8.40 -4.16
CA LYS A 5 -4.45 -7.59 -5.26
C LYS A 5 -4.54 -6.13 -4.83
N LEU A 6 -3.43 -5.57 -4.36
CA LEU A 6 -3.38 -4.20 -3.86
C LEU A 6 -2.85 -3.26 -4.94
N SER A 7 -3.76 -2.50 -5.58
CA SER A 7 -3.40 -1.35 -6.41
C SER A 7 -3.00 -0.19 -5.50
N ILE A 8 -1.85 0.42 -5.74
CA ILE A 8 -1.30 1.47 -4.88
C ILE A 8 -1.15 2.76 -5.66
N VAL A 9 -1.60 3.85 -5.06
CA VAL A 9 -1.38 5.22 -5.53
C VAL A 9 -0.73 6.06 -4.45
N VAL A 10 0.23 6.88 -4.86
CA VAL A 10 0.83 7.92 -4.01
C VAL A 10 0.46 9.28 -4.61
N PRO A 11 -0.46 10.04 -3.98
CA PRO A 11 -0.88 11.34 -4.50
C PRO A 11 0.31 12.27 -4.77
N GLY A 12 0.29 12.95 -5.92
CA GLY A 12 1.37 13.85 -6.34
C GLY A 12 2.60 13.16 -6.95
N ARG A 13 2.70 11.82 -6.92
CA ARG A 13 3.75 11.06 -7.61
C ARG A 13 3.14 10.23 -8.74
N ARG A 14 3.58 10.47 -9.97
CA ARG A 14 3.05 9.78 -11.18
C ARG A 14 3.86 8.55 -11.56
N ASP A 15 5.10 8.52 -11.13
CA ASP A 15 6.10 7.47 -11.35
C ASP A 15 6.10 6.40 -10.26
N ILE A 16 5.38 6.64 -9.16
CA ILE A 16 5.32 5.74 -8.01
C ILE A 16 3.92 5.17 -7.85
N GLY A 17 3.83 3.85 -8.03
CA GLY A 17 2.60 3.07 -7.91
C GLY A 17 2.84 1.65 -8.36
N GLY A 18 1.81 0.81 -8.28
CA GLY A 18 1.92 -0.57 -8.73
C GLY A 18 0.80 -1.45 -8.20
N ILE A 19 0.87 -2.73 -8.55
CA ILE A 19 -0.01 -3.77 -8.01
C ILE A 19 0.84 -4.77 -7.24
N LEU A 20 0.57 -4.95 -5.96
CA LEU A 20 1.19 -5.97 -5.12
C LEU A 20 0.23 -7.15 -4.92
N ASN A 21 0.79 -8.35 -4.78
CA ASN A 21 0.06 -9.51 -4.26
C ASN A 21 0.44 -9.68 -2.80
N LEU A 22 -0.56 -9.64 -1.92
CA LEU A 22 -0.35 -9.86 -0.49
C LEU A 22 -1.08 -11.14 -0.05
N GLU A 23 -0.43 -11.89 0.83
CA GLU A 23 -1.03 -13.08 1.46
C GLU A 23 -1.86 -12.73 2.71
N LYS A 24 -1.69 -11.50 3.21
CA LYS A 24 -2.42 -10.96 4.35
C LYS A 24 -3.16 -9.70 3.93
N GLU A 25 -4.33 -9.50 4.53
CA GLU A 25 -5.13 -8.31 4.29
C GLU A 25 -4.35 -7.06 4.75
N PRO A 26 -4.10 -6.10 3.85
CA PRO A 26 -3.49 -4.84 4.24
C PRO A 26 -4.47 -4.00 5.06
N LYS A 27 -3.93 -3.16 5.94
CA LYS A 27 -4.70 -2.25 6.78
C LYS A 27 -4.17 -0.83 6.67
N SER A 28 -5.05 0.15 6.87
CA SER A 28 -4.61 1.53 7.08
C SER A 28 -3.64 1.57 8.27
N GLY A 29 -2.50 2.22 8.07
CA GLY A 29 -1.40 2.25 9.01
C GLY A 29 -0.24 1.33 8.67
N ASP A 30 -0.46 0.28 7.87
CA ASP A 30 0.61 -0.62 7.44
C ASP A 30 1.64 0.13 6.59
N VAL A 31 2.90 -0.30 6.69
CA VAL A 31 4.01 0.21 5.89
C VAL A 31 4.35 -0.80 4.79
N ILE A 32 4.40 -0.32 3.56
CA ILE A 32 4.75 -1.10 2.38
C ILE A 32 6.00 -0.53 1.71
N LEU A 33 6.79 -1.40 1.11
CA LEU A 33 8.00 -1.03 0.38
C LEU A 33 7.69 -0.93 -1.11
N LEU A 34 7.91 0.25 -1.70
CA LEU A 34 7.85 0.47 -3.14
C LEU A 34 9.26 0.79 -3.65
N GLY A 35 9.89 -0.19 -4.29
CA GLY A 35 11.30 -0.09 -4.67
C GLY A 35 12.21 -0.04 -3.44
N ARG A 36 12.74 1.14 -3.11
CA ARG A 36 13.63 1.38 -1.96
C ARG A 36 13.04 2.32 -0.90
N GLU A 37 11.82 2.77 -1.10
CA GLU A 37 11.15 3.75 -0.26
C GLU A 37 9.97 3.13 0.46
N GLU A 38 9.77 3.56 1.70
CA GLU A 38 8.67 3.10 2.55
C GLU A 38 7.49 4.07 2.47
N TYR A 39 6.30 3.48 2.37
CA TYR A 39 5.05 4.20 2.26
C TYR A 39 4.05 3.65 3.27
N LYS A 40 3.36 4.55 3.97
CA LYS A 40 2.27 4.19 4.87
C LYS A 40 0.95 4.19 4.11
N ILE A 41 0.18 3.12 4.24
CA ILE A 41 -1.19 3.06 3.75
C ILE A 41 -2.05 3.99 4.61
N VAL A 42 -2.72 4.95 4.00
CA VAL A 42 -3.62 5.88 4.71
C VAL A 42 -5.08 5.47 4.58
N ASP A 43 -5.46 4.91 3.44
CA ASP A 43 -6.83 4.48 3.16
C ASP A 43 -6.85 3.27 2.23
N ILE A 44 -7.88 2.44 2.37
CA ILE A 44 -8.08 1.21 1.58
C ILE A 44 -9.55 1.13 1.15
N VAL A 45 -9.77 0.91 -0.14
CA VAL A 45 -11.10 0.70 -0.72
C VAL A 45 -11.12 -0.61 -1.50
N GLU A 46 -12.15 -1.42 -1.30
CA GLU A 46 -12.41 -2.58 -2.17
C GLU A 46 -12.97 -2.07 -3.51
N LEU A 47 -12.26 -2.38 -4.61
CA LEU A 47 -12.63 -1.89 -5.94
C LEU A 47 -13.78 -2.68 -6.57
N MET A 48 -13.86 -3.97 -6.25
CA MET A 48 -14.89 -4.87 -6.77
C MET A 48 -15.00 -6.10 -5.88
N PRO A 49 -16.15 -6.80 -5.94
CA PRO A 49 -16.33 -8.05 -5.20
C PRO A 49 -15.22 -9.07 -5.49
N PRO A 50 -14.83 -9.90 -4.51
CA PRO A 50 -13.83 -10.93 -4.68
C PRO A 50 -14.18 -11.90 -5.82
N ARG A 51 -13.14 -12.39 -6.53
CA ARG A 51 -13.28 -13.41 -7.57
C ARG A 51 -12.48 -14.65 -7.18
N GLY A 52 -13.17 -15.69 -6.73
CA GLY A 52 -12.53 -16.87 -6.16
C GLY A 52 -11.72 -16.48 -4.93
N ASN A 53 -10.42 -16.78 -4.93
CA ASN A 53 -9.52 -16.45 -3.82
C ASN A 53 -8.88 -15.05 -3.95
N PHE A 54 -9.25 -14.24 -4.95
CA PHE A 54 -8.65 -12.92 -5.17
C PHE A 54 -9.56 -11.79 -4.68
N VAL A 55 -9.02 -10.94 -3.82
CA VAL A 55 -9.66 -9.70 -3.32
C VAL A 55 -8.96 -8.50 -3.97
N TYR A 56 -9.71 -7.54 -4.49
CA TYR A 56 -9.17 -6.41 -5.25
C TYR A 56 -9.29 -5.12 -4.45
N LEU A 57 -8.16 -4.63 -3.96
CA LEU A 57 -8.07 -3.47 -3.09
C LEU A 57 -7.32 -2.33 -3.77
N HIS A 58 -7.68 -1.11 -3.45
CA HIS A 58 -6.97 0.10 -3.81
C HIS A 58 -6.53 0.83 -2.55
N ALA A 59 -5.23 1.07 -2.42
CA ALA A 59 -4.64 1.79 -1.30
C ALA A 59 -4.12 3.15 -1.73
N ILE A 60 -4.51 4.17 -0.97
CA ILE A 60 -3.87 5.49 -1.00
C ILE A 60 -2.72 5.43 0.01
N CYS A 61 -1.54 5.86 -0.42
CA CYS A 61 -0.33 5.80 0.40
C CYS A 61 0.38 7.16 0.49
N GLN A 62 1.14 7.35 1.56
CA GLN A 62 1.99 8.52 1.78
C GLN A 62 3.42 8.09 2.14
N PRO A 63 4.46 8.85 1.74
CA PRO A 63 5.83 8.55 2.15
C PRO A 63 5.95 8.50 3.67
N VAL A 64 6.74 7.56 4.20
CA VAL A 64 7.14 7.60 5.61
C VAL A 64 8.29 8.60 5.75
N GLU A 65 8.08 9.67 6.51
CA GLU A 65 9.18 10.57 6.87
C GLU A 65 10.21 9.80 7.70
N LYS A 66 11.40 9.59 7.14
CA LYS A 66 12.55 9.14 7.92
C LYS A 66 12.98 10.31 8.78
N ASN A 67 12.49 10.37 10.01
CA ASN A 67 13.08 11.25 11.01
C ASN A 67 14.57 10.87 11.12
N SER A 68 15.45 11.74 10.60
CA SER A 68 16.86 11.74 10.96
C SER A 68 16.94 11.74 12.50
N PRO A 69 17.82 10.94 13.12
CA PRO A 69 17.90 10.90 14.58
C PRO A 69 18.11 12.32 15.09
N ALA A 70 17.31 12.71 16.07
CA ALA A 70 17.50 13.96 16.79
C ALA A 70 18.95 14.03 17.25
N SER A 71 19.70 14.98 16.72
CA SER A 71 21.02 15.34 17.20
C SER A 71 20.88 15.76 18.67
N PHE A 72 21.35 14.91 19.58
CA PHE A 72 21.63 15.26 20.97
C PHE A 72 23.14 15.25 21.17
#